data_AF-A0A8W8JM58-F1
#
_entry.id   AF-A0A8W8JM58-F1
#
_cell.length_a   1.000
_cell.length_b   1.000
_cell.length_c   1.000
_cell.angle_alpha   90.00
_cell.angle_beta   90.00
_cell.angle_gamma   90.00
#
_symmetry.space_group_name_H-M   'P 1'
#
loop_
_entity.id
_entity.type
_entity.pdbx_description
1 polymer ?
#
loop_
_entity_poly.entity_id
_entity_poly.type
_entity_poly.pdbx_seq_one_letter_code
_entity_poly.pdbx_strand_id
1 'polypeptide(L)'
;MLGYFVMQEWADKKYASEKSWVNFSVLYLPTVIYAVLIGIVNSIYRKVAKKLNDWENHRLQSAYDNHLIVKLILFDFVNCFISLFYVAFYIQDMALLRSHLAALLITQQLIGQVQEAMVPFLFLTRRKKQVDASMKKQDALQKVEYFNGEVTEEVQKQAGMESEMEEYNGTMDDYLEMFLQFGYVFLFSSAFPLAALWALINNVTEIRSDAFKMVNIFQRPFAESASNIGAWQVAFELISIMAVMTNCALIGMNPEVRKLLPSDITAVNIVLIFVAVEHIILAIKVAVACLIPDQPKWVEIELAKIAYQSKLALQEKHIHRSESDKEKIDALLKEKSQ
;
A
#
# COMPACT_ATOMS: atom_id res chain seq x y z
N MET A 1 8.27 18.99 8.61
CA MET A 1 9.19 18.44 9.64
C MET A 1 9.84 19.54 10.49
N LEU A 2 10.73 20.40 9.99
CA LEU A 2 11.44 21.38 10.84
C LEU A 2 10.50 22.34 11.60
N GLY A 3 9.46 22.85 10.94
CA GLY A 3 8.44 23.68 11.60
C GLY A 3 7.71 22.97 12.75
N TYR A 4 7.52 21.65 12.65
CA TYR A 4 6.94 20.85 13.74
C TYR A 4 7.85 20.87 14.98
N PHE A 5 9.16 20.67 14.80
CA PHE A 5 10.10 20.70 15.93
C PHE A 5 10.18 22.08 16.60
N VAL A 6 10.12 23.16 15.82
CA VAL A 6 10.05 24.52 16.37
C VAL A 6 8.78 24.72 17.19
N MET A 7 7.63 24.25 16.68
CA MET A 7 6.36 24.30 17.42
C MET A 7 6.38 23.44 18.69
N GLN A 8 7.00 22.26 18.63
CA GLN A 8 7.14 21.36 19.78
C GLN A 8 8.00 22.00 20.87
N GLU A 9 9.15 22.57 20.52
CA GLU A 9 10.04 23.25 21.47
C GLU A 9 9.32 24.45 22.13
N TRP A 10 8.52 25.18 21.37
CA TRP A 10 7.69 26.25 21.92
C TRP A 10 6.64 25.73 22.92
N ALA A 11 5.96 24.63 22.58
CA ALA A 11 4.96 24.00 23.45
C ALA A 11 5.59 23.49 24.75
N ASP A 12 6.76 22.84 24.66
CA ASP A 12 7.52 22.33 25.80
C ASP A 12 7.97 23.47 26.72
N LYS A 13 8.49 24.58 26.16
CA LYS A 13 8.86 25.78 26.92
C LYS A 13 7.67 26.39 27.65
N LYS A 14 6.51 26.45 26.99
CA LYS A 14 5.29 27.00 27.58
C LYS A 14 4.79 26.14 28.74
N TYR A 15 4.76 24.82 28.59
CA TYR A 15 4.40 23.92 29.68
C TYR A 15 5.40 23.95 30.84
N ALA A 16 6.69 24.09 30.54
CA ALA A 16 7.73 24.24 31.56
C ALA A 16 7.56 25.54 32.37
N SER A 17 7.12 26.64 31.74
CA SER A 17 6.89 27.92 32.40
C SER A 17 5.67 27.91 33.33
N GLU A 18 4.59 27.24 32.94
CA GLU A 18 3.35 27.17 33.71
C GLU A 18 2.71 25.78 33.59
N LYS A 19 2.81 25.00 34.67
CA LYS A 19 2.23 23.66 34.75
C LYS A 19 0.73 23.77 35.02
N SER A 20 -0.03 23.92 33.93
CA SER A 20 -1.50 23.92 33.93
C SER A 20 -2.03 22.78 33.06
N TRP A 21 -3.24 22.30 33.36
CA TRP A 21 -3.94 21.31 32.53
C TRP A 21 -4.10 21.78 31.08
N VAL A 22 -4.29 23.08 30.86
CA VAL A 22 -4.37 23.67 29.51
C VAL A 22 -3.02 23.54 28.80
N ASN A 23 -1.93 23.88 29.48
CA ASN A 23 -0.59 23.78 28.89
C ASN A 23 -0.16 22.31 28.69
N PHE A 24 -0.67 21.38 29.49
CA PHE A 24 -0.49 19.95 29.26
C PHE A 24 -1.14 19.51 27.94
N SER A 25 -2.36 19.98 27.64
CA SER A 25 -3.01 19.69 26.35
C SER A 25 -2.26 20.31 25.16
N VAL A 26 -1.63 21.48 25.35
CA VAL A 26 -0.84 22.16 24.31
C VAL A 26 0.38 21.33 23.86
N LEU A 27 0.92 20.43 24.70
CA LEU A 27 2.04 19.55 24.33
C LEU A 27 1.71 18.61 23.16
N TYR A 28 0.45 18.20 23.01
CA TYR A 28 0.01 17.27 21.96
C TYR A 28 -0.38 17.97 20.67
N LEU A 29 -0.62 19.29 20.72
CA LEU A 29 -1.11 20.08 19.59
C LEU A 29 -0.16 20.06 18.38
N PRO A 30 1.17 20.24 18.52
CA PRO A 30 2.07 20.19 17.37
C PRO A 30 2.03 18.85 16.64
N THR A 31 1.93 17.75 17.38
CA THR A 31 1.88 16.39 16.82
C THR A 31 0.60 16.16 16.02
N VAL A 32 -0.56 16.58 16.55
CA VAL A 32 -1.85 16.49 15.84
C VAL A 32 -1.83 17.36 14.57
N ILE A 33 -1.36 18.61 14.69
CA ILE A 33 -1.23 19.51 13.53
C ILE A 33 -0.31 18.89 12.48
N TYR A 34 0.82 18.32 12.90
CA TYR A 34 1.77 17.71 11.99
C TYR A 34 1.17 16.51 11.25
N ALA A 35 0.43 15.65 11.94
CA ALA A 35 -0.27 14.52 11.32
C ALA A 35 -1.31 14.98 10.28
N VAL A 36 -2.09 16.03 10.59
CA VAL A 36 -3.05 16.61 9.63
C VAL A 36 -2.34 17.22 8.42
N LEU A 37 -1.23 17.94 8.64
CA LEU A 37 -0.44 18.52 7.56
C LEU A 37 0.14 17.45 6.64
N ILE A 38 0.62 16.32 7.19
CA ILE A 38 1.07 15.17 6.39
C ILE A 38 -0.04 14.73 5.43
N GLY A 39 -1.27 14.51 5.93
CA GLY A 39 -2.40 14.08 5.11
C GLY A 39 -2.77 15.07 3.99
N ILE A 40 -2.74 16.38 4.29
CA ILE A 40 -3.00 17.43 3.30
C ILE A 40 -1.91 17.41 2.21
N VAL A 41 -0.66 17.35 2.61
CA VAL A 41 0.50 17.37 1.70
C VAL A 41 0.50 16.11 0.80
N ASN A 42 0.21 14.94 1.34
CA ASN A 42 0.06 13.69 0.58
C ASN A 42 -1.08 13.81 -0.45
N SER A 43 -2.21 14.39 -0.05
CA SER A 43 -3.36 14.61 -0.94
C SER A 43 -3.04 15.56 -2.10
N ILE A 44 -2.26 16.62 -1.85
CA ILE A 44 -1.79 17.54 -2.89
C ILE A 44 -0.81 16.82 -3.82
N TYR A 45 0.18 16.12 -3.26
CA TYR A 45 1.19 15.43 -4.05
C TYR A 45 0.58 14.35 -4.93
N ARG A 46 -0.42 13.62 -4.46
CA ARG A 46 -1.16 12.64 -5.27
C ARG A 46 -1.73 13.22 -6.55
N LYS A 47 -2.30 14.43 -6.49
CA LYS A 47 -2.81 15.12 -7.69
C LYS A 47 -1.68 15.47 -8.66
N VAL A 48 -0.53 15.90 -8.13
CA VAL A 48 0.66 16.18 -8.93
C VAL A 48 1.19 14.90 -9.57
N ALA A 49 1.33 13.82 -8.80
CA ALA A 49 1.82 12.53 -9.26
C ALA A 49 0.93 11.96 -10.38
N LYS A 50 -0.40 11.99 -10.23
CA LYS A 50 -1.34 11.57 -11.28
C LYS A 50 -1.14 12.40 -12.56
N LYS A 51 -1.10 13.73 -12.45
CA LYS A 51 -0.88 14.61 -13.62
C LYS A 51 0.44 14.34 -14.33
N LEU A 52 1.52 14.07 -13.57
CA LEU A 52 2.81 13.70 -14.15
C LEU A 52 2.75 12.33 -14.83
N ASN A 53 2.07 11.37 -14.23
CA ASN A 53 1.94 10.02 -14.77
C ASN A 53 1.08 9.99 -16.05
N ASP A 54 0.03 10.81 -16.11
CA ASP A 54 -0.77 11.03 -17.31
C ASP A 54 0.07 11.64 -18.43
N TRP A 55 0.97 12.57 -18.08
CA TRP A 55 1.88 13.20 -19.03
C TRP A 55 2.94 12.24 -19.60
N GLU A 56 3.33 11.21 -18.85
CA GLU A 56 4.26 10.17 -19.31
C GLU A 56 3.67 9.24 -20.38
N ASN A 57 2.35 9.26 -20.59
CA ASN A 57 1.65 8.53 -21.65
C ASN A 57 2.01 7.04 -21.75
N HIS A 58 1.83 6.32 -20.65
CA HIS A 58 2.11 4.88 -20.56
C HIS A 58 1.20 4.06 -21.49
N ARG A 59 1.78 3.08 -22.18
CA ARG A 59 1.04 2.23 -23.14
C ARG A 59 0.09 1.23 -22.46
N LEU A 60 0.45 0.72 -21.28
CA LEU A 60 -0.29 -0.30 -20.54
C LEU A 60 -0.75 0.26 -19.20
N GLN A 61 -1.96 -0.12 -18.75
CA GLN A 61 -2.48 0.27 -17.44
C GLN A 61 -1.56 -0.20 -16.30
N SER A 62 -1.06 -1.44 -16.37
CA SER A 62 -0.11 -1.96 -15.37
C SER A 62 1.20 -1.16 -15.31
N ALA A 63 1.67 -0.61 -16.44
CA ALA A 63 2.84 0.24 -16.46
C ALA A 63 2.54 1.61 -15.84
N TYR A 64 1.39 2.19 -16.19
CA TYR A 64 0.88 3.42 -15.55
C TYR A 64 0.82 3.25 -14.03
N ASP A 65 0.19 2.18 -13.56
CA ASP A 65 -0.04 1.95 -12.15
C ASP A 65 1.27 1.76 -11.37
N ASN A 66 2.20 0.96 -11.90
CA ASN A 66 3.50 0.74 -11.27
C ASN A 66 4.31 2.04 -11.13
N HIS A 67 4.30 2.91 -12.15
CA HIS A 67 5.02 4.18 -12.07
C HIS A 67 4.35 5.17 -11.12
N LEU A 68 3.03 5.17 -11.04
CA LEU A 68 2.29 5.99 -10.08
C LEU A 68 2.58 5.54 -8.64
N ILE A 69 2.54 4.22 -8.39
CA ILE A 69 2.88 3.62 -7.09
C ILE A 69 4.26 4.07 -6.63
N VAL A 70 5.28 3.96 -7.50
CA VAL A 70 6.65 4.39 -7.15
C VAL A 70 6.70 5.88 -6.78
N LYS A 71 6.04 6.75 -7.54
CA LYS A 71 5.99 8.20 -7.24
C LYS A 71 5.37 8.48 -5.88
N LEU A 72 4.27 7.81 -5.55
CA LEU A 72 3.56 7.96 -4.27
C LEU A 72 4.42 7.44 -3.12
N ILE A 73 4.91 6.20 -3.21
CA ILE A 73 5.74 5.55 -2.19
C ILE A 73 6.94 6.43 -1.83
N LEU A 74 7.69 6.93 -2.81
CA LEU A 74 8.88 7.74 -2.53
C LEU A 74 8.54 9.01 -1.73
N PHE A 75 7.43 9.66 -2.07
CA PHE A 75 7.00 10.86 -1.39
C PHE A 75 6.44 10.58 -0.01
N ASP A 76 5.50 9.64 0.09
CA ASP A 76 4.84 9.28 1.35
C ASP A 76 5.87 8.73 2.34
N PHE A 77 6.84 7.93 1.87
CA PHE A 77 7.95 7.46 2.69
C PHE A 77 8.74 8.63 3.30
N VAL A 78 9.19 9.58 2.48
CA VAL A 78 9.94 10.73 3.00
C VAL A 78 9.07 11.55 3.96
N ASN A 79 7.83 11.85 3.60
CA ASN A 79 6.96 12.68 4.41
C ASN A 79 6.63 12.05 5.78
N CYS A 80 6.41 10.74 5.80
CA CYS A 80 6.08 9.97 7.01
C CYS A 80 7.30 9.66 7.90
N PHE A 81 8.45 9.33 7.32
CA PHE A 81 9.60 8.81 8.07
C PHE A 81 10.71 9.83 8.33
N ILE A 82 10.80 10.94 7.57
CA ILE A 82 11.92 11.89 7.74
C ILE A 82 11.99 12.50 9.14
N SER A 83 10.84 12.73 9.79
CA SER A 83 10.83 13.20 11.18
C SER A 83 11.34 12.15 12.15
N LEU A 84 11.04 10.87 11.91
CA LEU A 84 11.53 9.78 12.77
C LEU A 84 13.03 9.58 12.58
N PHE A 85 13.52 9.63 11.34
CA PHE A 85 14.96 9.62 11.06
C PHE A 85 15.70 10.79 11.70
N TYR A 86 15.10 11.99 11.70
CA TYR A 86 15.66 13.14 12.39
C TYR A 86 15.74 12.94 13.91
N VAL A 87 14.69 12.43 14.55
CA VAL A 87 14.74 12.11 15.99
C VAL A 87 15.76 11.02 16.29
N ALA A 88 15.77 9.95 15.49
CA ALA A 88 16.62 8.78 15.69
C ALA A 88 18.12 9.10 15.56
N PHE A 89 18.51 9.81 14.50
CA PHE A 89 19.92 9.94 14.12
C PHE A 89 20.53 11.31 14.41
N TYR A 90 19.72 12.38 14.38
CA TYR A 90 20.20 13.73 14.69
C TYR A 90 19.99 14.10 16.16
N ILE A 91 18.77 13.98 16.68
CA ILE A 91 18.50 14.27 18.11
C ILE A 91 19.04 13.16 19.02
N GLN A 92 18.95 11.90 18.59
CA GLN A 92 19.41 10.72 19.30
C GLN A 92 18.69 10.46 20.64
N ASP A 93 17.43 10.87 20.74
CA ASP A 93 16.58 10.61 21.91
C ASP A 93 15.63 9.43 21.65
N MET A 94 15.91 8.31 22.30
CA MET A 94 15.13 7.07 22.18
C MET A 94 13.75 7.17 22.83
N ALA A 95 13.59 7.97 23.88
CA ALA A 95 12.29 8.17 24.53
C ALA A 95 11.39 9.01 23.62
N LEU A 96 11.94 10.09 23.04
CA LEU A 96 11.24 10.90 22.05
C LEU A 96 10.92 10.10 20.78
N LEU A 97 11.84 9.25 20.32
CA LEU A 97 11.60 8.39 19.15
C LEU A 97 10.41 7.46 19.38
N ARG A 98 10.33 6.81 20.55
CA ARG A 98 9.23 5.91 20.92
C ARG A 98 7.89 6.64 20.98
N SER A 99 7.83 7.78 21.66
CA SER A 99 6.59 8.54 21.80
C SER A 99 6.13 9.12 20.46
N HIS A 100 7.06 9.66 19.65
CA HIS A 100 6.76 10.20 18.33
C HIS A 100 6.28 9.12 17.36
N LEU A 101 6.95 7.97 17.33
CA LEU A 101 6.55 6.82 16.53
C LEU A 101 5.15 6.30 16.92
N ALA A 102 4.91 6.10 18.21
CA ALA A 102 3.61 5.65 18.70
C ALA A 102 2.51 6.66 18.36
N ALA A 103 2.77 7.96 18.53
CA ALA A 103 1.81 9.00 18.19
C ALA A 103 1.48 9.00 16.69
N LEU A 104 2.48 8.91 15.81
CA LEU A 104 2.25 8.86 14.36
C LEU A 104 1.50 7.60 13.94
N LEU A 105 1.93 6.42 14.41
CA LEU A 105 1.30 5.14 14.07
C LEU A 105 -0.17 5.09 14.52
N ILE A 106 -0.44 5.45 15.78
CA ILE A 106 -1.81 5.45 16.32
C ILE A 106 -2.67 6.49 15.62
N THR A 107 -2.14 7.70 15.41
CA THR A 107 -2.91 8.78 14.77
C THR A 107 -3.26 8.46 13.33
N GLN A 108 -2.29 7.95 12.55
CA GLN A 108 -2.57 7.54 11.17
C GLN A 108 -3.60 6.41 11.13
N GLN A 109 -3.47 5.43 12.02
CA GLN A 109 -4.41 4.32 12.04
C GLN A 109 -5.83 4.74 12.43
N LEU A 110 -5.95 5.64 13.42
CA LEU A 110 -7.26 6.18 13.81
C LEU A 110 -7.86 7.02 12.68
N ILE A 111 -7.06 7.83 11.98
CA ILE A 111 -7.54 8.60 10.83
C ILE A 111 -8.03 7.65 9.73
N GLY A 112 -7.27 6.60 9.41
CA GLY A 112 -7.66 5.55 8.47
C GLY A 112 -9.00 4.94 8.87
N GLN A 113 -9.10 4.39 10.08
CA GLN A 113 -10.35 3.79 10.57
C GLN A 113 -11.54 4.75 10.56
N VAL A 114 -11.35 6.04 10.84
CA VAL A 114 -12.43 7.05 10.72
C VAL A 114 -12.83 7.28 9.27
N GLN A 115 -11.85 7.42 8.37
CA GLN A 115 -12.09 7.60 6.94
C GLN A 115 -12.75 6.37 6.31
N GLU A 116 -12.44 5.18 6.80
CA GLU A 116 -12.94 3.94 6.20
C GLU A 116 -14.23 3.42 6.83
N ALA A 117 -14.41 3.55 8.14
CA ALA A 117 -15.61 3.03 8.82
C ALA A 117 -16.68 4.11 9.05
N MET A 118 -16.30 5.32 9.49
CA MET A 118 -17.27 6.33 9.90
C MET A 118 -17.83 7.15 8.73
N VAL A 119 -16.96 7.54 7.79
CA VAL A 119 -17.36 8.34 6.64
C VAL A 119 -18.43 7.61 5.84
N PRO A 120 -18.26 6.33 5.46
CA PRO A 120 -19.28 5.65 4.69
C PRO A 120 -20.56 5.40 5.48
N PHE A 121 -20.51 5.14 6.79
CA PHE A 121 -21.74 4.98 7.59
C PHE A 121 -22.61 6.25 7.59
N LEU A 122 -21.98 7.43 7.68
CA LEU A 122 -22.66 8.72 7.59
C LEU A 122 -23.20 8.98 6.17
N PHE A 123 -22.43 8.64 5.13
CA PHE A 123 -22.84 8.79 3.75
C PHE A 123 -23.93 7.78 3.33
N LEU A 124 -23.88 6.52 3.78
CA LEU A 124 -24.88 5.48 3.53
C LEU A 124 -26.22 5.86 4.16
N THR A 125 -26.22 6.38 5.39
CA THR A 125 -27.46 6.81 6.06
C THR A 125 -28.12 7.99 5.36
N ARG A 126 -27.32 8.92 4.83
CA ARG A 126 -27.81 10.06 4.03
C ARG A 126 -28.25 9.63 2.63
N ARG A 127 -27.49 8.77 1.96
CA ARG A 127 -27.77 8.22 0.62
C ARG A 127 -29.02 7.35 0.61
N LYS A 128 -29.21 6.45 1.58
CA LYS A 128 -30.44 5.65 1.68
C LYS A 128 -31.69 6.53 1.71
N LYS A 129 -31.64 7.63 2.47
CA LYS A 129 -32.74 8.62 2.50
C LYS A 129 -32.91 9.37 1.19
N GLN A 130 -31.82 9.63 0.46
CA GLN A 130 -31.84 10.33 -0.82
C GLN A 130 -32.36 9.43 -1.95
N VAL A 131 -31.95 8.17 -1.98
CA VAL A 131 -32.48 7.15 -2.91
C VAL A 131 -33.95 6.89 -2.62
N ASP A 132 -34.34 6.67 -1.36
CA ASP A 132 -35.75 6.47 -0.99
C ASP A 132 -36.63 7.66 -1.41
N ALA A 133 -36.08 8.89 -1.37
CA ALA A 133 -36.77 10.10 -1.83
C ALA A 133 -36.82 10.19 -3.37
N SER A 134 -35.75 9.81 -4.07
CA SER A 134 -35.67 9.83 -5.54
C SER A 134 -36.53 8.74 -6.17
N MET A 135 -36.56 7.54 -5.57
CA MET A 135 -37.45 6.45 -5.96
C MET A 135 -38.93 6.82 -5.83
N LYS A 136 -39.34 7.44 -4.71
CA LYS A 136 -40.71 7.95 -4.56
C LYS A 136 -41.07 8.98 -5.63
N LYS A 137 -40.09 9.76 -6.09
CA LYS A 137 -40.26 10.74 -7.15
C LYS A 137 -40.33 10.09 -8.53
N GLN A 138 -39.59 9.00 -8.75
CA GLN A 138 -39.54 8.24 -9.99
C GLN A 138 -40.75 7.31 -10.18
N ASP A 139 -41.26 6.70 -9.12
CA ASP A 139 -42.57 6.03 -9.08
C ASP A 139 -43.72 6.98 -9.47
N ALA A 140 -43.58 8.26 -9.10
CA ALA A 140 -44.53 9.30 -9.48
C ALA A 140 -44.35 9.79 -10.94
N LEU A 141 -43.22 9.49 -11.60
CA LEU A 141 -42.83 10.02 -12.91
C LEU A 141 -42.76 8.96 -14.04
N GLN A 142 -42.60 7.67 -13.73
CA GLN A 142 -42.10 6.70 -14.71
C GLN A 142 -42.94 5.41 -14.76
N LYS A 143 -44.16 5.52 -15.30
CA LYS A 143 -44.75 4.41 -16.09
C LYS A 143 -44.01 4.32 -17.43
N VAL A 144 -42.78 3.82 -17.45
CA VAL A 144 -42.09 3.50 -18.70
C VAL A 144 -42.24 2.01 -18.95
N GLU A 145 -43.11 1.67 -19.90
CA GLU A 145 -43.23 0.31 -20.44
C GLU A 145 -41.92 -0.05 -21.15
N TYR A 146 -41.21 -1.04 -20.60
CA TYR A 146 -40.07 -1.64 -21.27
C TYR A 146 -40.56 -2.66 -22.29
N PHE A 147 -39.90 -2.67 -23.46
CA PHE A 147 -40.31 -3.44 -24.64
C PHE A 147 -40.18 -4.98 -24.50
N ASN A 148 -39.63 -5.50 -23.39
CA ASN A 148 -39.45 -6.95 -23.17
C ASN A 148 -39.55 -7.28 -21.67
N GLY A 149 -40.75 -7.68 -21.22
CA GLY A 149 -41.01 -8.22 -19.88
C GLY A 149 -41.03 -7.18 -18.76
N GLU A 150 -41.90 -7.39 -17.78
CA GLU A 150 -41.98 -6.56 -16.57
C GLU A 150 -40.68 -6.73 -15.76
N VAL A 151 -39.79 -5.73 -15.79
CA VAL A 151 -38.63 -5.68 -14.89
C VAL A 151 -39.18 -5.50 -13.48
N THR A 152 -38.84 -6.44 -12.58
CA THR A 152 -39.27 -6.39 -11.18
C THR A 152 -38.80 -5.10 -10.50
N GLU A 153 -39.66 -4.48 -9.69
CA GLU A 153 -39.37 -3.25 -8.92
C GLU A 153 -38.07 -3.38 -8.10
N GLU A 154 -37.79 -4.58 -7.59
CA GLU A 154 -36.57 -4.91 -6.85
C GLU A 154 -35.28 -4.69 -7.67
N VAL A 155 -35.29 -5.06 -8.95
CA VAL A 155 -34.13 -4.92 -9.84
C VAL A 155 -33.91 -3.45 -10.19
N GLN A 156 -34.97 -2.69 -10.44
CA GLN A 156 -34.87 -1.25 -10.70
C GLN A 156 -34.37 -0.51 -9.47
N LYS A 157 -34.86 -0.88 -8.28
CA LYS A 157 -34.39 -0.35 -7.00
C LYS A 157 -32.91 -0.61 -6.78
N GLN A 158 -32.47 -1.83 -7.01
CA GLN A 158 -31.07 -2.21 -6.86
C GLN A 158 -30.17 -1.45 -7.83
N ALA A 159 -30.53 -1.41 -9.12
CA ALA A 159 -29.76 -0.68 -10.13
C ALA A 159 -29.68 0.83 -9.83
N GLY A 160 -30.80 1.43 -9.40
CA GLY A 160 -30.82 2.83 -8.96
C GLY A 160 -29.89 3.08 -7.78
N MET A 161 -29.94 2.22 -6.76
CA MET A 161 -29.04 2.29 -5.60
C MET A 161 -27.57 2.16 -5.99
N GLU A 162 -27.21 1.15 -6.77
CA GLU A 162 -25.84 0.88 -7.18
C GLU A 162 -25.29 2.02 -8.04
N SER A 163 -26.10 2.62 -8.92
CA SER A 163 -25.67 3.74 -9.76
C SER A 163 -25.23 4.99 -8.99
N GLU A 164 -25.72 5.18 -7.75
CA GLU A 164 -25.36 6.30 -6.89
C GLU A 164 -24.16 6.01 -5.96
N MET A 165 -23.70 4.75 -5.89
CA MET A 165 -22.51 4.36 -5.13
C MET A 165 -21.23 4.87 -5.80
N GLU A 166 -20.16 5.00 -5.02
CA GLU A 166 -18.86 5.41 -5.57
C GLU A 166 -18.16 4.26 -6.27
N GLU A 167 -17.36 4.58 -7.29
CA GLU A 167 -16.47 3.63 -7.93
C GLU A 167 -15.24 3.37 -7.06
N TYR A 168 -14.87 2.10 -6.96
CA TYR A 168 -13.63 1.70 -6.28
C TYR A 168 -12.44 1.94 -7.21
N ASN A 169 -11.58 2.90 -6.85
CA ASN A 169 -10.46 3.39 -7.67
C ASN A 169 -9.20 2.51 -7.61
N GLY A 170 -9.36 1.21 -7.39
CA GLY A 170 -8.28 0.24 -7.28
C GLY A 170 -7.64 0.14 -5.88
N THR A 171 -6.67 -0.76 -5.76
CA THR A 171 -6.10 -1.23 -4.47
C THR A 171 -4.89 -0.41 -3.99
N MET A 172 -4.52 0.66 -4.70
CA MET A 172 -3.29 1.40 -4.40
C MET A 172 -3.28 1.99 -2.99
N ASP A 173 -4.42 2.53 -2.54
CA ASP A 173 -4.50 3.20 -1.24
C ASP A 173 -4.46 2.19 -0.09
N ASP A 174 -5.11 1.04 -0.27
CA ASP A 174 -5.09 -0.07 0.68
C ASP A 174 -3.66 -0.63 0.84
N TYR A 175 -2.94 -0.83 -0.27
CA TYR A 175 -1.53 -1.26 -0.21
C TYR A 175 -0.60 -0.17 0.34
N LEU A 176 -0.85 1.10 0.05
CA LEU A 176 -0.04 2.21 0.57
C LEU A 176 -0.14 2.29 2.10
N GLU A 177 -1.33 2.10 2.66
CA GLU A 177 -1.53 2.02 4.10
C GLU A 177 -0.73 0.87 4.70
N MET A 178 -0.85 -0.34 4.14
CA MET A 178 -0.07 -1.50 4.59
C MET A 178 1.44 -1.27 4.48
N PHE A 179 1.90 -0.60 3.43
CA PHE A 179 3.31 -0.28 3.21
C PHE A 179 3.85 0.68 4.28
N LEU A 180 3.12 1.76 4.58
CA LEU A 180 3.53 2.71 5.63
C LEU A 180 3.53 2.04 7.00
N GLN A 181 2.51 1.24 7.32
CA GLN A 181 2.44 0.47 8.56
C GLN A 181 3.63 -0.49 8.69
N PHE A 182 3.97 -1.22 7.63
CA PHE A 182 5.16 -2.08 7.59
C PHE A 182 6.43 -1.29 7.88
N GLY A 183 6.57 -0.09 7.29
CA GLY A 183 7.69 0.81 7.56
C GLY A 183 7.81 1.23 9.02
N TYR A 184 6.70 1.66 9.65
CA TYR A 184 6.70 2.05 11.06
C TYR A 184 7.10 0.91 12.00
N VAL A 185 6.71 -0.33 11.68
CA VAL A 185 7.05 -1.52 12.46
C VAL A 185 8.50 -1.93 12.24
N PHE A 186 8.92 -2.13 10.98
CA PHE A 186 10.21 -2.75 10.69
C PHE A 186 11.40 -1.80 10.82
N LEU A 187 11.29 -0.54 10.39
CA LEU A 187 12.43 0.40 10.45
C LEU A 187 12.86 0.70 11.90
N PHE A 188 11.92 0.72 12.83
CA PHE A 188 12.13 1.16 14.22
C PHE A 188 11.85 0.06 15.25
N SER A 189 11.88 -1.21 14.83
CA SER A 189 11.55 -2.35 15.70
C SER A 189 12.42 -2.42 16.97
N SER A 190 13.71 -2.08 16.89
CA SER A 190 14.61 -2.04 18.04
C SER A 190 14.28 -0.92 19.01
N ALA A 191 13.67 0.17 18.53
CA ALA A 191 13.26 1.30 19.35
C ALA A 191 11.91 1.04 20.03
N PHE A 192 10.91 0.52 19.30
CA PHE A 192 9.56 0.29 19.80
C PHE A 192 8.96 -1.06 19.35
N PRO A 193 9.32 -2.17 20.02
CA PRO A 193 8.85 -3.50 19.65
C PRO A 193 7.32 -3.67 19.71
N LEU A 194 6.64 -2.90 20.57
CA LEU A 194 5.17 -2.96 20.73
C LEU A 194 4.41 -2.46 19.49
N ALA A 195 5.06 -1.77 18.55
CA ALA A 195 4.44 -1.40 17.27
C ALA A 195 3.91 -2.62 16.51
N ALA A 196 4.61 -3.76 16.58
CA ALA A 196 4.17 -4.99 15.90
C ALA A 196 2.83 -5.51 16.47
N LEU A 197 2.64 -5.43 17.79
CA LEU A 197 1.38 -5.82 18.42
C LEU A 197 0.23 -4.87 18.03
N TRP A 198 0.51 -3.57 18.01
CA TRP A 198 -0.47 -2.57 17.56
C TRP A 198 -0.86 -2.80 16.09
N ALA A 199 0.12 -3.03 15.24
CA ALA A 199 -0.09 -3.33 13.83
C ALA A 199 -0.92 -4.60 13.62
N LEU A 200 -0.67 -5.65 14.43
CA LEU A 200 -1.47 -6.86 14.39
C LEU A 200 -2.94 -6.61 14.74
N ILE A 201 -3.20 -5.87 15.83
CA ILE A 201 -4.57 -5.50 16.23
C ILE A 201 -5.26 -4.74 15.10
N ASN A 202 -4.55 -3.78 14.50
CA ASN A 202 -5.11 -3.05 13.39
C ASN A 202 -5.41 -3.96 12.19
N ASN A 203 -4.49 -4.83 11.79
CA ASN A 203 -4.71 -5.69 10.62
C ASN A 203 -5.91 -6.63 10.81
N VAL A 204 -6.18 -7.05 12.04
CA VAL A 204 -7.37 -7.87 12.37
C VAL A 204 -8.66 -7.06 12.19
N THR A 205 -8.68 -5.78 12.57
CA THR A 205 -9.82 -4.91 12.30
C THR A 205 -9.90 -4.56 10.81
N GLU A 206 -8.75 -4.39 10.14
CA GLU A 206 -8.63 -3.98 8.74
C GLU A 206 -9.27 -4.98 7.79
N ILE A 207 -9.02 -6.28 8.01
CA ILE A 207 -9.67 -7.35 7.23
C ILE A 207 -11.20 -7.21 7.23
N ARG A 208 -11.79 -6.69 8.31
CA ARG A 208 -13.24 -6.52 8.44
C ARG A 208 -13.71 -5.17 7.90
N SER A 209 -12.98 -4.08 8.10
CA SER A 209 -13.31 -2.76 7.51
C SER A 209 -13.22 -2.82 5.99
N ASP A 210 -12.15 -3.39 5.42
CA ASP A 210 -11.99 -3.57 3.98
C ASP A 210 -13.09 -4.44 3.37
N ALA A 211 -13.44 -5.55 4.04
CA ALA A 211 -14.56 -6.38 3.58
C ALA A 211 -15.89 -5.61 3.60
N PHE A 212 -16.12 -4.79 4.63
CA PHE A 212 -17.32 -3.96 4.71
C PHE A 212 -17.34 -2.88 3.61
N LYS A 213 -16.19 -2.25 3.33
CA LYS A 213 -15.92 -1.30 2.24
C LYS A 213 -16.30 -1.86 0.88
N MET A 214 -15.87 -3.07 0.57
CA MET A 214 -16.15 -3.70 -0.72
C MET A 214 -17.59 -4.19 -0.88
N VAL A 215 -18.28 -4.52 0.21
CA VAL A 215 -19.64 -5.10 0.14
C VAL A 215 -20.75 -4.06 0.26
N ASN A 216 -20.53 -2.99 1.01
CA ASN A 216 -21.60 -2.06 1.38
C ASN A 216 -21.41 -0.62 0.91
N ILE A 217 -20.22 -0.24 0.44
CA ILE A 217 -19.86 1.17 0.23
C ILE A 217 -19.64 1.47 -1.26
N PHE A 218 -18.80 0.68 -1.93
CA PHE A 218 -18.49 0.86 -3.33
C PHE A 218 -19.40 0.05 -4.25
N GLN A 219 -19.52 0.51 -5.49
CA GLN A 219 -19.99 -0.31 -6.60
C GLN A 219 -19.07 -1.53 -6.76
N ARG A 220 -19.63 -2.64 -7.29
CA ARG A 220 -18.84 -3.82 -7.61
C ARG A 220 -17.77 -3.45 -8.65
N PRO A 221 -16.47 -3.53 -8.31
CA PRO A 221 -15.42 -3.22 -9.27
C PRO A 221 -15.37 -4.27 -10.37
N PHE A 222 -14.86 -3.86 -11.54
CA PHE A 222 -14.55 -4.79 -12.61
C PHE A 222 -13.38 -5.70 -12.21
N ALA A 223 -13.48 -6.97 -12.57
CA ALA A 223 -12.44 -7.94 -12.29
C ALA A 223 -11.25 -7.70 -13.22
N GLU A 224 -10.09 -7.37 -12.65
CA GLU A 224 -8.83 -7.24 -13.37
C GLU A 224 -7.94 -8.45 -13.12
N SER A 225 -7.23 -8.89 -14.16
CA SER A 225 -6.25 -9.98 -14.03
C SER A 225 -4.92 -9.41 -13.55
N ALA A 226 -4.49 -9.83 -12.36
CA ALA A 226 -3.18 -9.51 -11.80
C ALA A 226 -2.41 -10.80 -11.50
N SER A 227 -1.15 -10.86 -11.92
CA SER A 227 -0.27 -12.00 -11.66
C SER A 227 0.53 -11.87 -10.36
N ASN A 228 0.65 -10.66 -9.83
CA ASN A 228 1.42 -10.31 -8.64
C ASN A 228 0.97 -8.94 -8.09
N ILE A 229 1.56 -8.52 -6.97
CA ILE A 229 1.30 -7.21 -6.35
C ILE A 229 2.05 -6.05 -7.03
N GLY A 230 2.71 -6.28 -8.18
CA GLY A 230 3.40 -5.25 -8.95
C GLY A 230 4.57 -4.57 -8.23
N ALA A 231 4.67 -3.25 -8.37
CA ALA A 231 5.75 -2.43 -7.79
C ALA A 231 5.83 -2.51 -6.24
N TRP A 232 4.75 -2.92 -5.57
CA TRP A 232 4.73 -3.09 -4.12
C TRP A 232 5.76 -4.11 -3.62
N GLN A 233 6.01 -5.19 -4.37
CA GLN A 233 7.00 -6.21 -3.99
C GLN A 233 8.39 -5.60 -3.80
N VAL A 234 8.85 -4.85 -4.82
CA VAL A 234 10.14 -4.16 -4.78
C VAL A 234 10.18 -3.14 -3.63
N ALA A 235 9.07 -2.44 -3.38
CA ALA A 235 9.01 -1.49 -2.27
C ALA A 235 9.16 -2.16 -0.90
N PHE A 236 8.46 -3.27 -0.64
CA PHE A 236 8.60 -4.05 0.60
C PHE A 236 10.01 -4.62 0.79
N GLU A 237 10.65 -5.05 -0.30
CA GLU A 237 12.04 -5.50 -0.27
C GLU A 237 13.01 -4.37 0.09
N LEU A 238 12.87 -3.19 -0.55
CA LEU A 238 13.72 -2.04 -0.28
C LEU A 238 13.60 -1.56 1.17
N ILE A 239 12.37 -1.43 1.68
CA ILE A 239 12.17 -0.99 3.07
C ILE A 239 12.67 -2.05 4.07
N SER A 240 12.62 -3.32 3.72
CA SER A 240 13.21 -4.38 4.56
C SER A 240 14.74 -4.36 4.59
N ILE A 241 15.41 -3.92 3.51
CA ILE A 241 16.86 -3.66 3.50
C ILE A 241 17.16 -2.42 4.35
N MET A 242 16.40 -1.33 4.17
CA MET A 242 16.52 -0.13 4.99
C MET A 242 16.28 -0.40 6.47
N ALA A 243 15.40 -1.34 6.82
CA ALA A 243 15.14 -1.75 8.18
C ALA A 243 16.37 -2.40 8.82
N VAL A 244 17.11 -3.26 8.11
CA VAL A 244 18.36 -3.83 8.65
C VAL A 244 19.35 -2.72 8.98
N MET A 245 19.60 -1.80 8.03
CA MET A 245 20.50 -0.66 8.24
C MET A 245 20.06 0.21 9.43
N THR A 246 18.77 0.54 9.49
CA THR A 246 18.21 1.43 10.53
C THR A 246 18.31 0.80 11.91
N ASN A 247 17.93 -0.48 12.07
CA ASN A 247 17.99 -1.16 13.36
C ASN A 247 19.43 -1.40 13.82
N CYS A 248 20.36 -1.78 12.93
CA CYS A 248 21.78 -1.90 13.27
C CYS A 248 22.36 -0.57 13.77
N ALA A 249 22.03 0.54 13.09
CA ALA A 249 22.45 1.87 13.51
C ALA A 249 21.83 2.27 14.87
N LEU A 250 20.53 2.06 15.07
CA LEU A 250 19.85 2.34 16.34
C LEU A 250 20.44 1.55 17.52
N ILE A 251 20.75 0.27 17.32
CA ILE A 251 21.38 -0.57 18.34
C ILE A 251 22.79 -0.07 18.63
N GLY A 252 23.59 0.26 17.61
CA GLY A 252 24.95 0.75 17.79
C GLY A 252 25.06 2.15 18.41
N MET A 253 23.98 2.93 18.35
CA MET A 253 23.88 4.24 19.01
C MET A 253 23.30 4.14 20.43
N ASN A 254 22.73 3.00 20.81
CA ASN A 254 22.13 2.83 22.13
C ASN A 254 23.21 2.87 23.24
N PRO A 255 23.11 3.80 24.21
CA PRO A 255 24.07 3.92 25.30
C PRO A 255 24.23 2.63 26.12
N GLU A 256 23.16 1.86 26.32
CA GLU A 256 23.22 0.63 27.09
C GLU A 256 24.03 -0.46 26.38
N VAL A 257 23.95 -0.53 25.05
CA VAL A 257 24.76 -1.46 24.25
C VAL A 257 26.22 -1.04 24.25
N ARG A 258 26.49 0.27 24.18
CA ARG A 258 27.86 0.80 24.24
C ARG A 258 28.56 0.52 25.58
N LYS A 259 27.82 0.45 26.69
CA LYS A 259 28.37 0.07 28.00
C LYS A 259 28.84 -1.39 28.07
N LEU A 260 28.29 -2.26 27.22
CA LEU A 260 28.68 -3.68 27.17
C LEU A 260 29.99 -3.90 26.39
N LEU A 261 30.41 -2.91 25.61
CA LEU A 261 31.65 -2.99 24.84
C LEU A 261 32.87 -2.62 25.70
N PRO A 262 34.06 -3.15 25.38
CA PRO A 262 35.30 -2.79 26.07
C PRO A 262 35.51 -1.27 26.09
N SER A 263 35.93 -0.74 27.23
CA SER A 263 36.08 0.72 27.46
C SER A 263 37.21 1.36 26.64
N ASP A 264 38.13 0.55 26.12
CA ASP A 264 39.26 0.95 25.28
C ASP A 264 38.94 0.98 23.77
N ILE A 265 37.70 0.65 23.38
CA ILE A 265 37.31 0.62 21.98
C ILE A 265 37.09 2.04 21.41
N THR A 266 37.66 2.30 20.23
CA THR A 266 37.45 3.58 19.54
C THR A 266 36.06 3.64 18.90
N ALA A 267 35.52 4.84 18.74
CA ALA A 267 34.22 5.04 18.07
C ALA A 267 34.19 4.44 16.65
N VAL A 268 35.32 4.48 15.93
CA VAL A 268 35.47 3.87 14.59
C VAL A 268 35.31 2.35 14.66
N ASN A 269 35.96 1.70 15.63
CA ASN A 269 35.86 0.25 15.80
C ASN A 269 34.43 -0.18 16.18
N ILE A 270 33.72 0.62 16.97
CA ILE A 270 32.28 0.38 17.26
C ILE A 270 31.47 0.40 15.96
N VAL A 271 31.64 1.44 15.14
CA VAL A 271 30.92 1.55 13.85
C VAL A 271 31.25 0.36 12.95
N LEU A 272 32.52 -0.04 12.84
CA LEU A 272 32.94 -1.20 12.03
C LEU A 272 32.29 -2.50 12.51
N ILE A 273 32.15 -2.71 13.81
CA ILE A 273 31.44 -3.89 14.36
C ILE A 273 29.98 -3.89 13.90
N PHE A 274 29.27 -2.77 14.03
CA PHE A 274 27.86 -2.69 13.64
C PHE A 274 27.65 -2.81 12.12
N VAL A 275 28.56 -2.26 11.31
CA VAL A 275 28.56 -2.44 9.85
C VAL A 275 28.84 -3.90 9.49
N ALA A 276 29.75 -4.59 10.20
CA ALA A 276 30.01 -6.01 9.96
C ALA A 276 28.77 -6.87 10.31
N VAL A 277 28.11 -6.59 11.45
CA VAL A 277 26.86 -7.26 11.83
C VAL A 277 25.76 -7.01 10.80
N GLU A 278 25.61 -5.77 10.34
CA GLU A 278 24.68 -5.38 9.27
C GLU A 278 24.92 -6.22 7.99
N HIS A 279 26.17 -6.31 7.52
CA HIS A 279 26.50 -7.09 6.32
C HIS A 279 26.21 -8.59 6.50
N ILE A 280 26.44 -9.14 7.70
CA ILE A 280 26.10 -10.54 8.00
C ILE A 280 24.58 -10.74 7.91
N ILE A 281 23.78 -9.85 8.50
CA ILE A 281 22.32 -9.94 8.46
C ILE A 281 21.79 -9.76 7.03
N LEU A 282 22.34 -8.82 6.26
CA LEU A 282 22.01 -8.64 4.85
C LEU A 282 22.38 -9.86 4.01
N ALA A 283 23.56 -10.46 4.25
CA ALA A 283 23.97 -11.68 3.57
C ALA A 283 23.03 -12.85 3.88
N ILE A 284 22.62 -13.03 5.14
CA ILE A 284 21.63 -14.03 5.53
C ILE A 284 20.29 -13.77 4.84
N LYS A 285 19.83 -12.51 4.81
CA LYS A 285 18.59 -12.11 4.13
C LYS A 285 18.63 -12.47 2.65
N VAL A 286 19.71 -12.11 1.95
CA VAL A 286 19.89 -12.44 0.52
C VAL A 286 19.97 -13.94 0.32
N ALA A 287 20.70 -14.66 1.18
CA ALA A 287 20.77 -16.11 1.13
C ALA A 287 19.39 -16.76 1.26
N VAL A 288 18.57 -16.32 2.22
CA VAL A 288 17.18 -16.80 2.38
C VAL A 288 16.35 -16.50 1.13
N ALA A 289 16.46 -15.30 0.57
CA ALA A 289 15.75 -14.92 -0.66
C ALA A 289 16.18 -15.76 -1.88
N CYS A 290 17.46 -16.15 -1.98
CA CYS A 290 17.94 -17.01 -3.05
C CYS A 290 17.62 -18.50 -2.84
N LEU A 291 17.53 -18.95 -1.59
CA LEU A 291 17.29 -20.36 -1.25
C LEU A 291 15.81 -20.75 -1.33
N ILE A 292 14.90 -19.81 -1.09
CA ILE A 292 13.46 -20.04 -1.17
C ILE A 292 13.00 -19.72 -2.60
N PRO A 293 12.53 -20.70 -3.39
CA PRO A 293 12.05 -20.43 -4.73
C PRO A 293 10.74 -19.63 -4.70
N ASP A 294 10.62 -18.64 -5.59
CA ASP A 294 9.44 -17.76 -5.70
C ASP A 294 8.15 -18.54 -6.02
N GLN A 295 8.28 -19.65 -6.74
CA GLN A 295 7.15 -20.51 -7.12
C GLN A 295 7.28 -21.91 -6.52
N PRO A 296 6.21 -22.45 -5.94
CA PRO A 296 6.18 -23.84 -5.51
C PRO A 296 6.34 -24.80 -6.69
N LYS A 297 7.03 -25.93 -6.46
CA LYS A 297 7.32 -26.95 -7.49
C LYS A 297 6.07 -27.49 -8.21
N TRP A 298 4.93 -27.58 -7.55
CA TRP A 298 3.69 -28.04 -8.17
C TRP A 298 3.14 -27.05 -9.20
N VAL A 299 3.30 -25.73 -8.96
CA VAL A 299 2.93 -24.68 -9.93
C VAL A 299 3.85 -24.73 -11.14
N GLU A 300 5.16 -24.87 -10.91
CA GLU A 300 6.16 -24.97 -11.97
C GLU A 300 5.87 -26.17 -12.90
N ILE A 301 5.53 -27.32 -12.33
CA ILE A 301 5.16 -28.52 -13.10
C ILE A 301 3.90 -28.28 -13.95
N GLU A 302 2.87 -27.64 -13.39
CA GLU A 302 1.65 -27.35 -14.15
C GLU A 302 1.88 -26.33 -15.27
N LEU A 303 2.65 -25.27 -15.01
CA LEU A 303 3.06 -24.31 -16.05
C LEU A 303 3.88 -25.00 -17.15
N ALA A 304 4.80 -25.90 -16.78
CA ALA A 304 5.59 -26.68 -17.73
C ALA A 304 4.72 -27.61 -18.58
N LYS A 305 3.70 -28.25 -17.99
CA LYS A 305 2.72 -29.07 -18.73
C LYS A 305 1.93 -28.23 -19.74
N ILE A 306 1.41 -27.07 -19.33
CA ILE A 306 0.67 -26.15 -20.21
C ILE A 306 1.55 -25.67 -21.36
N ALA A 307 2.80 -25.29 -21.08
CA ALA A 307 3.76 -24.88 -22.09
C ALA A 307 4.09 -26.02 -23.09
N TYR A 308 4.26 -27.24 -22.59
CA TYR A 308 4.51 -28.42 -23.42
C TYR A 308 3.32 -28.72 -24.33
N GLN A 309 2.10 -28.70 -23.81
CA GLN A 309 0.88 -28.89 -24.60
C GLN A 309 0.71 -27.82 -25.68
N SER A 310 1.00 -26.56 -25.34
CA SER A 310 0.98 -25.44 -26.30
C SER A 310 1.97 -25.64 -27.44
N LYS A 311 3.16 -26.18 -27.13
CA LYS A 311 4.19 -26.52 -28.13
C LYS A 311 3.73 -27.67 -29.05
N LEU A 312 3.13 -28.72 -28.49
CA LEU A 312 2.57 -29.82 -29.29
C LEU A 312 1.46 -29.34 -30.22
N ALA A 313 0.52 -28.54 -29.72
CA ALA A 313 -0.56 -27.97 -30.53
C ALA A 313 -0.03 -27.09 -31.68
N LEU A 314 1.06 -26.36 -31.46
CA LEU A 314 1.71 -25.59 -32.51
C LEU A 314 2.36 -26.50 -33.57
N GLN A 315 3.04 -27.57 -33.15
CA GLN A 315 3.64 -28.55 -34.06
C GLN A 315 2.58 -29.25 -34.92
N GLU A 316 1.46 -29.67 -34.32
CA GLU A 316 0.34 -30.28 -35.03
C GLU A 316 -0.26 -29.31 -36.07
N LYS A 317 -0.43 -28.03 -35.72
CA LYS A 317 -0.85 -26.99 -36.67
C LYS A 317 0.13 -26.83 -37.84
N HIS A 318 1.45 -26.90 -37.59
CA HIS A 318 2.45 -26.82 -38.65
C HIS A 318 2.40 -28.04 -39.58
N ILE A 319 2.23 -29.25 -39.04
CA ILE A 319 2.10 -30.49 -39.82
C ILE A 319 0.87 -30.40 -40.71
N HIS A 320 -0.31 -30.12 -40.15
CA HIS A 320 -1.55 -29.99 -40.91
C HIS A 320 -1.48 -28.90 -41.99
N ARG A 321 -0.83 -27.76 -41.69
CA ARG A 321 -0.61 -26.72 -42.70
C ARG A 321 0.27 -27.21 -43.85
N SER A 322 1.35 -27.93 -43.53
CA SER A 322 2.25 -28.48 -44.55
C SER A 322 1.59 -29.53 -45.44
N GLU A 323 0.70 -30.36 -44.88
CA GLU A 323 -0.09 -31.34 -45.63
C GLU A 323 -1.10 -30.63 -46.54
N SER A 324 -1.85 -29.65 -46.02
CA SER A 324 -2.78 -28.86 -46.83
C SER A 324 -2.11 -28.11 -47.98
N ASP A 325 -0.91 -27.56 -47.74
CA ASP A 325 -0.15 -26.86 -48.79
C ASP A 325 0.35 -27.84 -49.87
N LYS A 326 0.76 -29.06 -49.50
CA LYS A 326 1.09 -30.12 -50.47
C LYS A 326 -0.11 -30.52 -51.33
N GLU A 327 -1.27 -30.76 -50.71
CA GLU A 327 -2.49 -31.12 -51.43
C GLU A 327 -2.92 -30.04 -52.45
N LYS A 328 -2.80 -28.77 -52.07
CA LYS A 328 -3.07 -27.65 -53.00
C LYS A 328 -2.10 -27.61 -54.17
N ILE A 329 -0.80 -27.83 -53.91
CA ILE A 329 0.21 -27.87 -54.97
C ILE A 329 -0.10 -29.04 -55.91
N ASP A 330 -0.41 -30.22 -55.38
CA ASP A 330 -0.74 -31.40 -56.19
C ASP A 330 -2.02 -31.19 -57.03
N ALA A 331 -3.04 -30.51 -56.48
CA ALA A 331 -4.25 -30.14 -57.22
C ALA A 331 -3.93 -29.16 -58.36
N LEU A 332 -3.12 -28.13 -58.12
CA LEU A 332 -2.69 -27.17 -59.15
C LEU A 332 -1.84 -27.83 -60.25
N LEU A 333 -1.01 -28.80 -59.90
CA LEU A 333 -0.23 -29.57 -60.87
C LEU A 333 -1.14 -30.45 -61.75
N LYS A 334 -2.19 -31.06 -61.17
CA LYS A 334 -3.19 -31.81 -61.93
C LYS A 334 -3.99 -30.92 -62.89
N GLU A 335 -4.42 -29.73 -62.46
CA GLU A 335 -5.10 -28.77 -63.36
C GLU A 335 -4.20 -28.31 -64.51
N LYS A 336 -2.90 -28.12 -64.31
CA LYS A 336 -1.96 -27.71 -65.38
C LYS A 336 -1.59 -28.82 -66.38
N SER A 337 -1.93 -30.07 -66.08
CA SER A 337 -1.58 -31.24 -66.90
C SER A 337 -2.76 -31.76 -67.73
N GLN A 338 -3.94 -31.18 -67.57
CA GLN A 338 -5.07 -31.24 -68.51
C GLN A 338 -5.03 -30.03 -69.44
#